data_AF-A0A2V9NYS1-F1
#
_entry.id   AF-A0A2V9NYS1-F1
#
_cell.length_a   1.000
_cell.length_b   1.000
_cell.length_c   1.000
_cell.angle_alpha   90.00
_cell.angle_beta   90.00
_cell.angle_gamma   90.00
#
_symmetry.space_group_name_H-M   'P 1'
#
loop_
_entity.id
_entity.type
_entity.pdbx_description
1 polymer ?
#
loop_
_entity_poly.entity_id
_entity_poly.type
_entity_poly.pdbx_seq_one_letter_code
_entity_poly.pdbx_strand_id
1 'polypeptide(L)'
;MKEGSKVRKIAFVGDHLPRKCGIATFTSDLLAAVAAAHPQSQCLSVSVNDIQDGYEYPEVVRFEIEEQDLSSYLRAADFLNISNVDIVCLQHEFGIFGGTAGGHILAFLRELRMPVVTT
;
A
#
# COMPACT_ATOMS: atom_id res chain seq x y z
N MET A 1 28.02 -18.54 -3.22
CA MET A 1 27.41 -17.41 -3.96
C MET A 1 26.26 -16.92 -3.10
N LYS A 2 26.29 -15.65 -2.62
CA LYS A 2 25.14 -15.13 -1.87
C LYS A 2 23.95 -15.09 -2.82
N GLU A 3 22.89 -15.83 -2.52
CA GLU A 3 21.62 -15.69 -3.23
C GLU A 3 21.22 -14.21 -3.14
N GLY A 4 21.26 -13.51 -4.27
CA GLY A 4 20.77 -12.14 -4.34
C GLY A 4 19.28 -12.18 -4.02
N SER A 5 18.86 -11.46 -2.99
CA SER A 5 17.45 -11.28 -2.69
C SER A 5 16.73 -10.78 -3.95
N LYS A 6 15.84 -11.60 -4.52
CA LYS A 6 15.10 -11.27 -5.74
C LYS A 6 13.75 -10.64 -5.38
N VAL A 7 13.75 -9.57 -4.59
CA VAL A 7 12.54 -8.75 -4.43
C VAL A 7 12.28 -8.09 -5.78
N ARG A 8 11.22 -8.49 -6.46
CA ARG A 8 10.84 -8.03 -7.81
C ARG A 8 9.58 -7.20 -7.79
N LYS A 9 8.68 -7.35 -6.82
CA LYS A 9 7.46 -6.57 -6.71
C LYS A 9 7.21 -6.09 -5.28
N ILE A 10 7.13 -4.77 -5.12
CA ILE A 10 6.95 -4.10 -3.83
C ILE A 10 5.64 -3.31 -3.88
N ALA A 11 4.77 -3.53 -2.90
CA ALA A 11 3.55 -2.75 -2.73
C ALA A 11 3.70 -1.76 -1.59
N PHE A 12 3.39 -0.50 -1.83
CA PHE A 12 3.28 0.54 -0.80
C PHE A 12 1.82 0.70 -0.43
N VAL A 13 1.50 0.68 0.87
CA VAL A 13 0.12 0.76 1.37
C VAL A 13 0.00 1.94 2.32
N GLY A 14 -0.93 2.84 2.08
CA GLY A 14 -1.11 4.06 2.86
C GLY A 14 -1.96 5.05 2.06
N ASP A 15 -1.59 6.33 2.09
CA ASP A 15 -2.16 7.32 1.17
C ASP A 15 -1.23 7.56 -0.02
N HIS A 16 -1.77 8.07 -1.11
CA HIS A 16 -0.99 8.49 -2.25
C HIS A 16 -1.53 9.81 -2.83
N LEU A 17 -0.68 10.57 -3.52
CA LEU A 17 -1.14 11.70 -4.33
C LEU A 17 -2.18 11.21 -5.36
N PRO A 18 -3.28 11.96 -5.58
CA PRO A 18 -3.43 13.40 -5.31
C PRO A 18 -4.10 13.77 -3.98
N ARG A 19 -4.32 12.82 -3.05
CA ARG A 19 -4.77 13.17 -1.69
C ARG A 19 -3.75 14.11 -1.04
N LYS A 20 -4.19 15.29 -0.60
CA LYS A 20 -3.29 16.36 -0.13
C LYS A 20 -3.04 16.25 1.37
N CYS A 21 -2.23 15.27 1.77
CA CYS A 21 -1.73 15.10 3.13
C CYS A 21 -0.22 14.80 3.15
N GLY A 22 0.39 14.91 4.33
CA GLY A 22 1.83 14.69 4.51
C GLY A 22 2.26 13.28 4.16
N ILE A 23 1.53 12.27 4.64
CA ILE A 23 1.84 10.86 4.37
C ILE A 23 1.60 10.46 2.91
N ALA A 24 0.64 11.06 2.20
CA ALA A 24 0.47 10.84 0.76
C ALA A 24 1.71 11.28 -0.01
N THR A 25 2.25 12.46 0.33
CA THR A 25 3.46 12.99 -0.29
C THR A 25 4.64 12.08 0.04
N PHE A 26 4.79 11.71 1.31
CA PHE A 26 5.86 10.81 1.75
C PHE A 26 5.82 9.45 1.05
N THR A 27 4.64 8.83 0.95
CA THR A 27 4.45 7.52 0.32
C THR A 27 4.74 7.58 -1.18
N SER A 28 4.27 8.63 -1.87
CA SER A 28 4.57 8.86 -3.28
C SER A 28 6.07 9.05 -3.54
N ASP A 29 6.74 9.87 -2.71
CA ASP A 29 8.18 10.12 -2.83
C ASP A 29 9.00 8.87 -2.50
N LEU A 30 8.62 8.11 -1.46
CA LEU A 30 9.27 6.86 -1.08
C LEU A 30 9.17 5.82 -2.19
N LEU A 31 7.97 5.64 -2.77
CA LEU A 31 7.76 4.74 -3.89
C LEU A 31 8.67 5.13 -5.07
N ALA A 32 8.68 6.41 -5.45
CA ALA A 32 9.49 6.90 -6.56
C ALA A 32 10.99 6.69 -6.30
N ALA A 33 11.46 6.97 -5.09
CA ALA A 33 12.86 6.78 -4.69
C ALA A 33 13.27 5.30 -4.74
N VAL A 34 12.43 4.39 -4.23
CA VAL A 34 12.71 2.94 -4.28
C VAL A 34 12.71 2.42 -5.72
N ALA A 35 11.76 2.85 -6.55
CA ALA A 35 11.72 2.49 -7.97
C ALA A 35 12.97 2.98 -8.73
N ALA A 36 13.44 4.19 -8.43
CA ALA A 36 14.67 4.74 -9.02
C ALA A 36 15.93 4.00 -8.56
N ALA A 37 16.01 3.65 -7.27
CA ALA A 37 17.14 2.91 -6.71
C ALA A 37 17.19 1.44 -7.16
N HIS A 38 16.02 0.85 -7.44
CA HIS A 38 15.88 -0.54 -7.87
C HIS A 38 15.06 -0.67 -9.16
N PRO A 39 15.61 -0.29 -10.34
CA PRO A 39 14.86 -0.28 -11.61
C PRO A 39 14.39 -1.66 -12.09
N GLN A 40 14.96 -2.73 -11.53
CA GLN A 40 14.56 -4.10 -11.83
C GLN A 40 13.34 -4.56 -11.02
N SER A 41 12.94 -3.78 -10.01
CA SER A 41 11.79 -4.03 -9.16
C SER A 41 10.60 -3.20 -9.65
N GLN A 42 9.43 -3.83 -9.69
CA GLN A 42 8.16 -3.16 -9.92
C GLN A 42 7.63 -2.64 -8.59
N CYS A 43 7.33 -1.33 -8.54
CA CYS A 43 6.67 -0.72 -7.40
C CYS A 43 5.22 -0.39 -7.76
N LEU A 44 4.30 -0.62 -6.83
CA LEU A 44 2.89 -0.25 -6.94
C LEU A 44 2.40 0.33 -5.62
N SER A 45 1.32 1.09 -5.67
CA SER A 45 0.66 1.67 -4.51
C SER A 45 -0.76 1.10 -4.33
N VAL A 46 -1.18 0.95 -3.07
CA VAL A 46 -2.54 0.71 -2.63
C VAL A 46 -2.92 1.88 -1.74
N SER A 47 -3.84 2.73 -2.20
CA SER A 47 -4.19 3.97 -1.51
C SER A 47 -5.48 3.85 -0.72
N VAL A 48 -5.57 4.49 0.44
CA VAL A 48 -6.81 4.61 1.22
C VAL A 48 -7.56 5.90 0.83
N ASN A 49 -8.84 5.76 0.55
CA ASN A 49 -9.74 6.84 0.16
C ASN A 49 -10.65 7.22 1.33
N ASP A 50 -10.65 8.52 1.64
CA ASP A 50 -11.51 9.17 2.65
C ASP A 50 -12.80 9.75 2.05
N ILE A 51 -12.95 9.70 0.73
CA ILE A 51 -14.13 10.17 0.00
C ILE A 51 -14.69 9.08 -0.91
N GLN A 52 -16.01 9.08 -1.09
CA GLN A 52 -16.73 8.04 -1.82
C GLN A 52 -16.29 7.91 -3.28
N ASP A 53 -16.03 9.03 -3.96
CA ASP A 53 -15.63 9.06 -5.37
C ASP A 53 -14.14 8.76 -5.58
N GLY A 54 -13.38 8.59 -4.49
CA GLY A 54 -11.92 8.43 -4.55
C GLY A 54 -11.22 9.64 -5.17
N TYR A 55 -10.07 9.39 -5.79
CA TYR A 55 -9.25 10.43 -6.41
C TYR A 55 -8.82 10.02 -7.82
N GLU A 56 -8.44 11.00 -8.65
CA GLU A 56 -7.81 10.74 -9.95
C GLU A 56 -6.35 10.29 -9.75
N TYR A 57 -6.17 9.01 -9.44
CA TYR A 57 -4.86 8.44 -9.19
C TYR A 57 -4.05 8.16 -10.46
N PRO A 58 -2.72 8.30 -10.41
CA PRO A 58 -1.83 7.79 -11.46
C PRO A 58 -1.81 6.26 -11.50
N GLU A 59 -1.41 5.67 -12.65
CA GLU A 59 -1.36 4.21 -12.87
C GLU A 59 -0.49 3.40 -11.88
N VAL A 60 0.34 4.07 -11.09
CA VAL A 60 1.12 3.42 -10.04
C VAL A 60 0.24 2.98 -8.87
N VAL A 61 -0.89 3.65 -8.63
CA VAL A 61 -1.92 3.18 -7.71
C VAL A 61 -2.72 2.10 -8.42
N ARG A 62 -2.67 0.88 -7.89
CA ARG A 62 -3.26 -0.31 -8.51
C ARG A 62 -4.49 -0.83 -7.79
N PHE A 63 -4.74 -0.33 -6.59
CA PHE A 63 -5.90 -0.68 -5.80
C PHE A 63 -6.24 0.49 -4.85
N GLU A 64 -7.53 0.68 -4.61
CA GLU A 64 -8.05 1.71 -3.73
C GLU A 64 -8.85 1.04 -2.61
N ILE A 65 -8.52 1.38 -1.36
CA ILE A 65 -9.23 0.93 -0.17
C ILE A 65 -10.21 2.03 0.23
N GLU A 66 -11.46 1.67 0.43
CA GLU A 66 -12.44 2.58 1.03
C GLU A 66 -12.22 2.59 2.54
N GLU A 67 -11.93 3.76 3.13
CA GLU A 67 -11.47 3.89 4.52
C GLU A 67 -12.36 3.13 5.51
N GLN A 68 -13.67 3.31 5.41
CA GLN A 68 -14.66 2.79 6.37
C GLN A 68 -15.30 1.45 5.95
N ASP A 69 -14.90 0.86 4.81
CA ASP A 69 -15.37 -0.48 4.39
C ASP A 69 -14.33 -1.55 4.73
N LEU A 70 -14.55 -2.29 5.82
CA LEU A 70 -13.71 -3.45 6.20
C LEU A 70 -13.54 -4.46 5.06
N SER A 71 -14.55 -4.65 4.22
CA SER A 71 -14.48 -5.60 3.11
C SER A 71 -13.48 -5.14 2.04
N SER A 72 -13.30 -3.82 1.87
CA SER A 72 -12.33 -3.24 0.95
C SER A 72 -10.89 -3.58 1.34
N TYR A 73 -10.60 -3.60 2.64
CA TYR A 73 -9.32 -4.06 3.18
C TYR A 73 -9.07 -5.54 2.85
N LEU A 74 -10.08 -6.40 3.03
CA LEU A 74 -9.93 -7.82 2.70
C LEU A 74 -9.71 -8.03 1.19
N ARG A 75 -10.43 -7.30 0.34
CA ARG A 75 -10.21 -7.32 -1.12
C ARG A 75 -8.81 -6.83 -1.50
N ALA A 76 -8.28 -5.83 -0.83
CA ALA A 76 -6.92 -5.35 -1.05
C ALA A 76 -5.88 -6.41 -0.67
N ALA A 77 -6.08 -7.12 0.44
CA ALA A 77 -5.19 -8.22 0.84
C ALA A 77 -5.22 -9.36 -0.20
N ASP A 78 -6.41 -9.75 -0.66
CA ASP A 78 -6.57 -10.74 -1.73
C ASP A 78 -5.87 -10.30 -3.02
N PHE A 79 -6.07 -9.04 -3.43
CA PHE A 79 -5.39 -8.45 -4.58
C PHE A 79 -3.87 -8.59 -4.48
N LEU A 80 -3.27 -8.26 -3.34
CA LEU A 80 -1.82 -8.37 -3.14
C LEU A 80 -1.35 -9.82 -3.14
N ASN A 81 -2.11 -10.72 -2.52
CA ASN A 81 -1.83 -12.16 -2.45
C ASN A 81 -1.81 -12.82 -3.83
N ILE A 82 -2.70 -12.44 -4.75
CA ILE A 82 -2.75 -12.99 -6.11
C ILE A 82 -1.83 -12.26 -7.10
N SER A 83 -1.30 -11.09 -6.72
CA SER A 83 -0.48 -10.24 -7.59
C SER A 83 1.01 -10.58 -7.59
N ASN A 84 1.44 -11.64 -6.89
CA ASN A 84 2.85 -11.99 -6.71
C ASN A 84 3.67 -10.82 -6.13
N VAL A 85 3.12 -10.12 -5.13
CA VAL A 85 3.86 -9.11 -4.36
C VAL A 85 4.81 -9.81 -3.40
N ASP A 86 6.09 -9.44 -3.44
CA ASP A 86 7.12 -10.06 -2.60
C ASP A 86 7.17 -9.43 -1.21
N ILE A 87 6.91 -8.14 -1.11
CA ILE A 87 6.95 -7.36 0.15
C ILE A 87 5.88 -6.26 0.12
N VAL A 88 5.21 -6.06 1.26
CA VAL A 88 4.34 -4.91 1.52
C VAL A 88 5.07 -3.92 2.43
N CYS A 89 5.10 -2.64 2.02
CA CYS A 89 5.64 -1.52 2.76
C CYS A 89 4.47 -0.63 3.22
N LEU A 90 4.02 -0.83 4.45
CA LEU A 90 2.88 -0.12 5.02
C LEU A 90 3.34 1.21 5.65
N GLN A 91 2.76 2.31 5.19
CA GLN A 91 2.93 3.64 5.78
C GLN A 91 1.77 3.88 6.73
N HIS A 92 2.06 3.85 8.03
CA HIS A 92 1.05 4.06 9.05
C HIS A 92 1.07 5.52 9.54
N GLU A 93 -0.08 6.18 9.50
CA GLU A 93 -0.33 7.45 10.19
C GLU A 93 -1.69 7.38 10.91
N PHE A 94 -1.79 8.10 12.04
CA PHE A 94 -3.04 8.20 12.77
C PHE A 94 -4.13 8.84 11.90
N GLY A 95 -5.27 8.16 11.78
CA GLY A 95 -6.44 8.67 11.04
C GLY A 95 -6.54 8.25 9.58
N ILE A 96 -5.62 7.40 9.07
CA ILE A 96 -5.74 6.85 7.71
C ILE A 96 -6.73 5.68 7.65
N PHE A 97 -6.57 4.73 8.56
CA PHE A 97 -7.28 3.45 8.49
C PHE A 97 -8.59 3.53 9.27
N GLY A 98 -9.64 2.93 8.73
CA GLY A 98 -10.96 2.94 9.36
C GLY A 98 -11.14 1.91 10.47
N GLY A 99 -12.35 1.91 11.03
CA GLY A 99 -12.69 1.12 12.20
C GLY A 99 -12.17 1.74 13.51
N THR A 100 -12.52 1.11 14.63
CA THR A 100 -12.12 1.61 15.96
C THR A 100 -10.60 1.69 16.05
N ALA A 101 -10.08 2.91 16.24
CA ALA A 101 -8.65 3.20 16.33
C ALA A 101 -7.82 2.65 15.14
N GLY A 102 -8.38 2.63 13.93
CA GLY A 102 -7.69 2.10 12.75
C GLY A 102 -7.69 0.58 12.63
N GLY A 103 -8.52 -0.12 13.42
CA GLY A 103 -8.51 -1.57 13.53
C GLY A 103 -8.75 -2.35 12.22
N HIS A 104 -9.30 -1.74 11.17
CA HIS A 104 -9.45 -2.41 9.87
C HIS A 104 -8.11 -2.83 9.27
N ILE A 105 -7.04 -2.08 9.53
CA ILE A 105 -5.72 -2.44 9.01
C ILE A 105 -5.21 -3.76 9.59
N LEU A 106 -5.63 -4.12 10.80
CA LEU A 106 -5.27 -5.40 11.41
C LEU A 106 -5.94 -6.58 10.71
N ALA A 107 -7.12 -6.40 10.12
CA ALA A 107 -7.76 -7.42 9.30
C ALA A 107 -7.00 -7.63 7.99
N PHE A 108 -6.64 -6.54 7.30
CA PHE A 108 -5.77 -6.57 6.11
C PHE A 108 -4.45 -7.30 6.39
N LEU A 109 -3.73 -6.89 7.44
CA LEU A 109 -2.41 -7.43 7.77
C LEU A 109 -2.44 -8.93 8.10
N ARG A 110 -3.54 -9.43 8.71
CA ARG A 110 -3.70 -10.86 9.04
C ARG A 110 -3.86 -11.74 7.80
N GLU A 111 -4.39 -11.19 6.71
CA GLU A 111 -4.64 -11.94 5.47
C GLU A 111 -3.45 -11.91 4.50
N LEU A 112 -2.46 -11.04 4.71
CA LEU A 112 -1.27 -10.96 3.85
C LEU A 112 -0.39 -12.20 3.98
N ARG A 113 0.05 -12.72 2.82
CA ARG A 113 0.90 -13.93 2.72
C ARG A 113 2.37 -13.63 2.41
N MET A 114 2.72 -12.34 2.38
CA MET A 114 4.07 -11.85 2.17
C MET A 114 4.54 -11.02 3.37
N PRO A 115 5.85 -10.85 3.58
CA PRO A 115 6.38 -10.02 4.65
C PRO A 115 5.92 -8.56 4.56
N VAL A 116 5.71 -7.96 5.73
CA VAL A 116 5.34 -6.55 5.89
C VAL A 116 6.49 -5.79 6.56
N VAL A 117 6.84 -4.64 6.00
CA VAL A 117 7.66 -3.61 6.63
C VAL A 117 6.74 -2.44 6.95
N THR A 118 6.73 -1.97 8.19
CA THR A 118 5.86 -0.87 8.64
C THR A 118 6.68 0.19 9.37
N THR A 119 6.24 1.44 9.29
CA THR A 119 6.70 2.56 10.11
C THR A 119 5.88 2.72 11.38
#